data_AF-A0A3C0SMN5-F1
#
_entry.id   AF-A0A3C0SMN5-F1
#
_cell.length_a   1.000
_cell.length_b   1.000
_cell.length_c   1.000
_cell.angle_alpha   90.00
_cell.angle_beta   90.00
_cell.angle_gamma   90.00
#
_symmetry.space_group_name_H-M   'P 1'
#
loop_
_entity.id
_entity.type
_entity.pdbx_description
1 polymer ?
#
loop_
_entity_poly.entity_id
_entity_poly.type
_entity_poly.pdbx_seq_one_letter_code
_entity_poly.pdbx_strand_id
1 'polypeptide(L)'
;MHLFKNKTFAIIIMIVMIIVSILIGSHRSLTDLSVDASNVFINGTNGDGMGIQNDLNQRFELSGNLVKIADNYIDMNNSIFKTISDARNSLTTAQTPKEKYNANIKLTEAVNELYTLLGKENLSDKDERYRNSIYADFCSRNDTIGHDKYNAYAKKFNDTLKQFPANILSKLTFVKPLELFQ
;
A
#
# COMPACT_ATOMS: atom_id res chain seq x y z
N MET A 1 -0.83 -51.82 20.23
CA MET A 1 0.58 -51.64 19.83
C MET A 1 1.03 -52.54 18.66
N HIS A 2 0.11 -53.18 17.92
CA HIS A 2 0.45 -54.04 16.76
C HIS A 2 0.39 -53.32 15.39
N LEU A 3 -0.20 -52.11 15.34
CA LEU A 3 -0.35 -51.31 14.12
C LEU A 3 1.00 -50.82 13.57
N PHE A 4 1.94 -50.43 14.44
CA PHE A 4 3.28 -49.96 14.06
C PHE A 4 4.23 -51.05 13.56
N LYS A 5 3.83 -52.32 13.58
CA LYS A 5 4.64 -53.45 13.06
C LYS A 5 4.32 -53.81 11.61
N ASN A 6 3.25 -53.24 11.02
CA ASN A 6 2.89 -53.47 9.62
C ASN A 6 3.67 -52.50 8.72
N LYS A 7 4.51 -53.04 7.83
CA LYS A 7 5.33 -52.26 6.87
C LYS A 7 4.47 -51.29 6.07
N THR A 8 3.28 -51.70 5.64
CA THR A 8 2.35 -50.85 4.87
C THR A 8 1.87 -49.65 5.69
N PHE A 9 1.56 -49.87 6.98
CA PHE A 9 1.14 -48.78 7.88
C PHE A 9 2.27 -47.79 8.16
N ALA A 10 3.50 -48.28 8.34
CA ALA A 10 4.68 -47.44 8.50
C ALA A 10 4.96 -46.60 7.22
N ILE A 11 4.82 -47.19 6.03
CA ILE A 11 4.97 -46.49 4.76
C ILE A 11 3.91 -45.40 4.60
N ILE A 12 2.64 -45.67 4.93
CA ILE A 12 1.57 -44.66 4.87
C ILE A 12 1.87 -43.49 5.80
N ILE A 13 2.25 -43.76 7.06
CA ILE A 13 2.63 -42.71 8.01
C ILE A 13 3.81 -41.88 7.50
N MET A 14 4.84 -42.53 6.96
CA MET A 14 5.99 -41.84 6.38
C MET A 14 5.57 -40.91 5.23
N ILE A 15 4.72 -41.37 4.31
CA ILE A 15 4.21 -40.55 3.20
C ILE A 15 3.41 -39.36 3.74
N VAL A 16 2.55 -39.56 4.73
CA VAL A 16 1.78 -38.48 5.36
C VAL A 16 2.72 -37.46 6.02
N MET A 17 3.74 -37.91 6.75
CA MET A 17 4.74 -37.02 7.35
C MET A 17 5.49 -36.21 6.29
N ILE A 18 5.91 -36.83 5.19
CA ILE A 18 6.56 -36.13 4.07
C ILE A 18 5.65 -35.05 3.49
N ILE A 19 4.37 -35.37 3.22
CA ILE A 19 3.40 -34.40 2.68
C ILE A 19 3.22 -33.23 3.66
N VAL A 20 3.03 -33.52 4.95
CA VAL A 20 2.89 -32.49 5.99
C VAL A 20 4.14 -31.61 6.07
N SER A 21 5.34 -32.19 6.02
CA SER A 21 6.59 -31.43 6.01
C SER A 21 6.71 -30.52 4.79
N ILE A 22 6.32 -30.98 3.60
CA ILE A 22 6.32 -30.16 2.37
C ILE A 22 5.33 -28.99 2.51
N LEU A 23 4.13 -29.24 3.02
CA LEU A 23 3.12 -28.18 3.21
C LEU A 23 3.58 -27.12 4.20
N ILE A 24 4.14 -27.52 5.35
CA ILE A 24 4.67 -26.58 6.35
C ILE A 24 5.84 -25.78 5.78
N GLY A 25 6.79 -26.45 5.11
CA GLY A 25 7.95 -25.80 4.49
C GLY A 25 7.54 -24.81 3.40
N SER A 26 6.62 -25.20 2.53
CA SER A 26 6.10 -24.34 1.47
C SER A 26 5.31 -23.15 2.01
N HIS A 27 4.49 -23.34 3.05
CA HIS A 27 3.75 -22.24 3.65
C HIS A 27 4.69 -21.18 4.19
N ARG A 28 5.73 -21.58 4.94
CA ARG A 28 6.74 -20.65 5.47
C ARG A 28 7.45 -19.91 4.34
N SER A 29 8.01 -20.64 3.37
CA SER A 29 8.76 -20.03 2.27
C SER A 29 7.92 -19.06 1.43
N LEU A 30 6.67 -19.41 1.10
CA LEU A 30 5.79 -18.52 0.33
C LEU A 30 5.33 -17.32 1.15
N THR A 31 5.12 -17.49 2.46
CA THR A 31 4.76 -16.40 3.37
C THR A 31 5.91 -15.42 3.53
N ASP A 32 7.14 -15.90 3.71
CA ASP A 32 8.33 -15.06 3.81
C ASP A 32 8.50 -14.22 2.52
N LEU A 33 8.33 -14.85 1.35
CA LEU A 33 8.40 -14.14 0.07
C LEU A 33 7.29 -13.10 -0.10
N SER A 34 6.09 -13.40 0.42
CA SER A 34 4.96 -12.45 0.47
C SER A 34 5.26 -11.27 1.39
N VAL A 35 5.86 -11.54 2.55
CA VAL A 35 6.25 -10.52 3.54
C VAL A 35 7.34 -9.62 2.97
N ASP A 36 8.37 -10.17 2.32
CA ASP A 36 9.44 -9.40 1.69
C ASP A 36 8.89 -8.44 0.62
N ALA A 37 8.02 -8.93 -0.25
CA ALA A 37 7.40 -8.10 -1.28
C ALA A 37 6.45 -7.04 -0.68
N SER A 38 5.73 -7.39 0.39
CA SER A 38 4.84 -6.45 1.09
C SER A 38 5.61 -5.38 1.86
N ASN A 39 6.77 -5.73 2.43
CA ASN A 39 7.61 -4.81 3.18
C ASN A 39 8.11 -3.65 2.33
N VAL A 40 8.29 -3.84 1.02
CA VAL A 40 8.67 -2.75 0.10
C VAL A 40 7.63 -1.62 0.13
N PHE A 41 6.35 -1.92 0.30
CA PHE A 41 5.29 -0.92 0.38
C PHE A 41 5.48 0.06 1.55
N ILE A 42 5.98 -0.44 2.68
CA ILE A 42 6.11 0.33 3.93
C ILE A 42 7.54 0.83 4.10
N ASN A 43 8.51 -0.07 4.02
CA ASN A 43 9.90 0.18 4.37
C ASN A 43 10.77 0.59 3.17
N GLY A 44 10.21 0.64 1.95
CA GLY A 44 10.98 0.88 0.74
C GLY A 44 11.83 -0.33 0.33
N THR A 45 12.54 -0.19 -0.79
CA THR A 45 13.33 -1.31 -1.36
C THR A 45 14.53 -1.69 -0.48
N ASN A 46 15.09 -0.73 0.26
CA ASN A 46 16.30 -0.93 1.06
C ASN A 46 16.02 -0.95 2.59
N GLY A 47 14.76 -0.92 3.02
CA GLY A 47 14.43 -0.77 4.43
C GLY A 47 14.71 0.62 5.00
N ASP A 48 14.84 1.64 4.14
CA ASP A 48 15.12 3.03 4.47
C ASP A 48 13.87 3.82 4.93
N GLY A 49 12.70 3.17 4.92
CA GLY A 49 11.43 3.80 5.24
C GLY A 49 10.86 4.64 4.10
N MET A 50 11.50 4.64 2.92
CA MET A 50 11.06 5.37 1.74
C MET A 50 10.20 4.49 0.82
N GLY A 51 9.12 3.92 1.38
CA GLY A 51 8.10 3.21 0.60
C GLY A 51 6.87 4.07 0.31
N ILE A 52 5.96 3.55 -0.53
CA ILE A 52 4.68 4.20 -0.89
C ILE A 52 3.91 4.67 0.35
N GLN A 53 3.86 3.89 1.44
CA GLN A 53 3.13 4.27 2.65
C GLN A 53 3.69 5.55 3.29
N ASN A 54 5.00 5.78 3.23
CA ASN A 54 5.59 7.01 3.74
C ASN A 54 5.19 8.21 2.88
N ASP A 55 5.26 8.11 1.55
CA ASP A 55 4.84 9.21 0.67
C ASP A 55 3.34 9.52 0.78
N LEU A 56 2.49 8.50 0.99
CA LEU A 56 1.07 8.70 1.30
C LEU A 56 0.87 9.48 2.61
N ASN A 57 1.65 9.17 3.65
CA ASN A 57 1.60 9.91 4.91
C ASN A 57 2.05 11.37 4.73
N GLN A 58 3.12 11.61 3.95
CA GLN A 58 3.57 12.97 3.64
C GLN A 58 2.50 13.75 2.87
N ARG A 59 1.82 13.12 1.91
CA ARG A 59 0.71 13.72 1.16
C ARG A 59 -0.49 14.03 2.07
N PHE A 60 -0.77 13.17 3.03
CA PHE A 60 -1.73 13.46 4.08
C PHE A 60 -1.32 14.70 4.88
N GLU A 61 -0.09 14.82 5.38
CA GLU A 61 0.34 16.00 6.14
C GLU A 61 0.29 17.29 5.30
N LEU A 62 0.80 17.24 4.07
CA LEU A 62 0.81 18.38 3.14
C LEU A 62 -0.60 18.87 2.80
N SER A 63 -1.54 17.97 2.53
CA SER A 63 -2.94 18.37 2.32
C SER A 63 -3.55 19.08 3.54
N GLY A 64 -3.17 18.69 4.75
CA GLY A 64 -3.63 19.33 5.99
C GLY A 64 -3.01 20.71 6.17
N ASN A 65 -1.74 20.88 5.77
CA ASN A 65 -1.09 22.18 5.78
C ASN A 65 -1.71 23.13 4.75
N LEU A 66 -2.12 22.65 3.58
CA LEU A 66 -2.85 23.46 2.60
C LEU A 66 -4.22 23.92 3.14
N VAL A 67 -4.94 23.03 3.83
CA VAL A 67 -6.21 23.37 4.50
C VAL A 67 -6.02 24.48 5.54
N LYS A 68 -4.95 24.44 6.34
CA LYS A 68 -4.66 25.50 7.33
C LYS A 68 -4.41 26.87 6.70
N ILE A 69 -3.81 26.92 5.51
CA ILE A 69 -3.67 28.18 4.78
C ILE A 69 -5.05 28.62 4.29
N ALA A 70 -5.77 27.72 3.64
CA ALA A 70 -7.08 27.99 3.05
C ALA A 70 -8.11 28.52 4.04
N ASP A 71 -8.09 28.05 5.29
CA ASP A 71 -8.96 28.50 6.38
C ASP A 71 -8.87 30.01 6.66
N ASN A 72 -7.75 30.66 6.31
CA ASN A 72 -7.61 32.11 6.47
C ASN A 72 -8.29 32.94 5.35
N TYR A 73 -8.65 32.29 4.23
CA TYR A 73 -9.07 32.98 3.00
C TYR A 73 -10.42 32.50 2.45
N ILE A 74 -10.79 31.23 2.72
CA ILE A 74 -12.01 30.60 2.23
C ILE A 74 -12.92 30.33 3.44
N ASP A 75 -14.20 30.68 3.33
CA ASP A 75 -15.22 30.38 4.35
C ASP A 75 -15.27 28.87 4.65
N MET A 76 -15.17 28.48 5.92
CA MET A 76 -15.22 27.08 6.35
C MET A 76 -16.48 26.32 5.93
N ASN A 77 -17.58 27.01 5.62
CA ASN A 77 -18.80 26.41 5.08
C ASN A 77 -18.70 26.05 3.60
N ASN A 78 -17.62 26.46 2.92
CA ASN A 78 -17.37 26.06 1.54
C ASN A 78 -17.24 24.54 1.44
N SER A 79 -17.91 23.93 0.46
CA SER A 79 -17.92 22.48 0.26
C SER A 79 -16.53 21.87 0.09
N ILE A 80 -15.53 22.65 -0.33
CA ILE A 80 -14.16 22.19 -0.49
C ILE A 80 -13.57 21.58 0.80
N PHE A 81 -13.89 22.14 1.97
CA PHE A 81 -13.39 21.63 3.25
C PHE A 81 -13.99 20.25 3.58
N LYS A 82 -15.23 20.01 3.15
CA LYS A 82 -15.84 18.68 3.24
C LYS A 82 -15.19 17.70 2.26
N THR A 83 -15.01 18.10 1.01
CA THR A 83 -14.36 17.29 -0.03
C THR A 83 -12.97 16.82 0.40
N ILE A 84 -12.11 17.74 0.88
CA ILE A 84 -10.76 17.39 1.32
C ILE A 84 -10.77 16.53 2.60
N SER A 85 -11.69 16.80 3.53
CA SER A 85 -11.85 16.00 4.75
C SER A 85 -12.24 14.56 4.43
N ASP A 86 -13.20 14.36 3.51
CA ASP A 86 -13.64 13.03 3.09
C ASP A 86 -12.54 12.28 2.33
N ALA A 87 -11.77 12.98 1.48
CA ALA A 87 -10.63 12.38 0.78
C ALA A 87 -9.51 11.95 1.74
N ARG A 88 -9.19 12.80 2.73
CA ARG A 88 -8.23 12.47 3.81
C ARG A 88 -8.70 11.27 4.61
N ASN A 89 -9.97 11.23 5.00
CA ASN A 89 -10.55 10.10 5.73
C ASN A 89 -10.52 8.80 4.89
N SER A 90 -10.77 8.90 3.58
CA SER A 90 -10.64 7.75 2.67
C SER A 90 -9.22 7.19 2.66
N LEU A 91 -8.18 8.04 2.78
CA LEU A 91 -6.79 7.57 2.82
C LEU A 91 -6.43 6.94 4.17
N THR A 92 -6.92 7.50 5.28
CA THR A 92 -6.68 6.98 6.63
C THR A 92 -7.37 5.63 6.85
N THR A 93 -8.57 5.44 6.29
CA THR A 93 -9.36 4.21 6.48
C THR A 93 -8.97 3.09 5.50
N ALA A 94 -8.31 3.40 4.38
CA ALA A 94 -7.85 2.42 3.41
C ALA A 94 -6.82 1.45 4.01
N GLN A 95 -7.10 0.15 3.92
CA GLN A 95 -6.28 -0.91 4.51
C GLN A 95 -5.37 -1.56 3.47
N THR A 96 -5.84 -1.73 2.23
CA THR A 96 -5.09 -2.44 1.20
C THR A 96 -4.34 -1.50 0.24
N PRO A 97 -3.30 -1.97 -0.47
CA PRO A 97 -2.63 -1.21 -1.51
C PRO A 97 -3.61 -0.65 -2.56
N LYS A 98 -4.59 -1.44 -2.99
CA LYS A 98 -5.60 -1.00 -3.97
C LYS A 98 -6.51 0.09 -3.41
N GLU A 99 -6.97 -0.06 -2.17
CA GLU A 99 -7.79 0.95 -1.50
C GLU A 99 -7.01 2.26 -1.32
N LYS A 100 -5.74 2.17 -0.90
CA LYS A 100 -4.85 3.32 -0.73
C LYS A 100 -4.58 4.03 -2.06
N TYR A 101 -4.43 3.29 -3.15
CA TYR A 101 -4.31 3.87 -4.50
C TYR A 101 -5.54 4.70 -4.86
N ASN A 102 -6.74 4.14 -4.71
CA ASN A 102 -7.98 4.85 -4.99
C ASN A 102 -8.16 6.07 -4.08
N ALA A 103 -7.82 5.96 -2.80
CA ALA A 103 -7.86 7.07 -1.87
C ALA A 103 -6.85 8.17 -2.22
N ASN A 104 -5.66 7.79 -2.70
CA ASN A 104 -4.63 8.73 -3.16
C ASN A 104 -5.08 9.55 -4.38
N ILE A 105 -5.84 8.94 -5.31
CA ILE A 105 -6.46 9.66 -6.42
C ILE A 105 -7.44 10.71 -5.90
N LYS A 106 -8.38 10.31 -5.03
CA LYS A 106 -9.36 11.24 -4.43
C LYS A 106 -8.69 12.40 -3.70
N LEU A 107 -7.61 12.12 -2.95
CA LEU A 107 -6.84 13.15 -2.27
C LEU A 107 -6.18 14.11 -3.27
N THR A 108 -5.66 13.60 -4.39
CA THR A 108 -5.09 14.43 -5.46
C THR A 108 -6.12 15.38 -6.04
N GLU A 109 -7.29 14.86 -6.39
CA GLU A 109 -8.40 15.65 -6.95
C GLU A 109 -8.83 16.77 -5.99
N ALA A 110 -9.04 16.44 -4.71
CA ALA A 110 -9.42 17.40 -3.69
C ALA A 110 -8.34 18.47 -3.43
N VAL A 111 -7.06 18.09 -3.41
CA VAL A 111 -5.94 19.04 -3.25
C VAL A 111 -5.83 19.96 -4.46
N ASN A 112 -5.99 19.45 -5.68
CA ASN A 112 -5.95 20.26 -6.90
C ASN A 112 -7.09 21.30 -6.92
N GLU A 113 -8.30 20.89 -6.52
CA GLU A 113 -9.44 21.78 -6.40
C GLU A 113 -9.20 22.87 -5.36
N LEU A 114 -8.74 22.49 -4.15
CA LEU A 114 -8.44 23.44 -3.08
C LEU A 114 -7.31 24.41 -3.48
N TYR A 115 -6.24 23.91 -4.08
CA TYR A 115 -5.14 24.73 -4.60
C TYR A 115 -5.64 25.75 -5.63
N THR A 116 -6.50 25.32 -6.55
CA THR A 116 -7.07 26.18 -7.60
C THR A 116 -8.01 27.23 -7.03
N LEU A 117 -8.87 26.85 -6.08
CA LEU A 117 -9.80 27.77 -5.43
C LEU A 117 -9.03 28.82 -4.62
N LEU A 118 -8.07 28.38 -3.80
CA LEU A 118 -7.24 29.27 -3.00
C LEU A 118 -6.44 30.25 -3.88
N GLY A 119 -5.99 29.83 -5.07
CA GLY A 119 -5.27 30.70 -6.00
C GLY A 119 -6.12 31.81 -6.64
N LYS A 120 -7.43 31.83 -6.41
CA LYS A 120 -8.33 32.92 -6.83
C LYS A 120 -8.51 33.99 -5.76
N GLU A 121 -8.08 33.72 -4.53
CA GLU A 121 -8.17 34.63 -3.40
C GLU A 121 -6.98 35.61 -3.38
N ASN A 122 -7.12 36.73 -2.67
CA ASN A 122 -6.06 37.72 -2.54
C ASN A 122 -5.10 37.36 -1.38
N LEU A 123 -4.20 36.41 -1.63
CA LEU A 123 -3.25 35.91 -0.63
C LEU A 123 -2.15 36.93 -0.32
N SER A 124 -1.63 36.88 0.91
CA SER A 124 -0.35 37.51 1.20
C SER A 124 0.77 36.86 0.38
N ASP A 125 1.80 37.62 0.00
CA ASP A 125 2.98 37.09 -0.70
C ASP A 125 3.61 35.86 -0.01
N LYS A 126 3.54 35.83 1.33
CA LYS A 126 4.05 34.73 2.14
C LYS A 126 3.20 33.47 1.96
N ASP A 127 1.88 33.61 2.03
CA ASP A 127 0.96 32.48 1.93
C ASP A 127 0.89 31.95 0.49
N GLU A 128 1.01 32.81 -0.51
CA GLU A 128 1.10 32.39 -1.92
C GLU A 128 2.36 31.55 -2.16
N ARG A 129 3.53 31.98 -1.65
CA ARG A 129 4.76 31.17 -1.70
C ARG A 129 4.59 29.83 -0.98
N TYR A 130 3.95 29.83 0.19
CA TYR A 130 3.78 28.62 0.98
C TYR A 130 2.78 27.65 0.34
N ARG A 131 1.66 28.14 -0.21
CA ARG A 131 0.70 27.40 -1.03
C ARG A 131 1.40 26.70 -2.20
N ASN A 132 2.22 27.43 -2.95
CA ASN A 132 2.95 26.88 -4.10
C ASN A 132 3.98 25.82 -3.68
N SER A 133 4.70 26.04 -2.57
CA SER A 133 5.65 25.05 -2.03
C SER A 133 4.95 23.76 -1.60
N ILE A 134 3.86 23.85 -0.84
CA ILE A 134 3.10 22.66 -0.39
C ILE A 134 2.57 21.87 -1.57
N TYR A 135 2.02 22.56 -2.57
CA TYR A 135 1.47 21.90 -3.75
C TYR A 135 2.57 21.19 -4.56
N ALA A 136 3.71 21.86 -4.77
CA ALA A 136 4.86 21.26 -5.43
C ALA A 136 5.37 20.02 -4.69
N ASP A 137 5.53 20.09 -3.37
CA ASP A 137 5.92 18.95 -2.54
C ASP A 137 4.90 17.81 -2.64
N PHE A 138 3.60 18.14 -2.61
CA PHE A 138 2.52 17.15 -2.70
C PHE A 138 2.56 16.40 -4.04
N CYS A 139 2.74 17.11 -5.16
CA CYS A 139 2.90 16.53 -6.48
C CYS A 139 4.18 15.67 -6.56
N SER A 140 5.30 16.18 -6.06
CA SER A 140 6.59 15.46 -6.03
C SER A 140 6.48 14.11 -5.31
N ARG A 141 5.75 14.05 -4.19
CA ARG A 141 5.45 12.77 -3.51
C ARG A 141 4.67 11.80 -4.38
N ASN A 142 3.73 12.27 -5.20
CA ASN A 142 3.01 11.41 -6.14
C ASN A 142 3.93 10.85 -7.22
N ASP A 143 4.85 11.69 -7.71
CA ASP A 143 5.81 11.29 -8.73
C ASP A 143 6.77 10.24 -8.17
N THR A 144 7.23 10.39 -6.92
CA THR A 144 8.01 9.35 -6.23
C THR A 144 7.25 8.03 -6.13
N ILE A 145 5.98 8.06 -5.71
CA ILE A 145 5.11 6.86 -5.69
C ILE A 145 5.03 6.20 -7.07
N GLY A 146 4.91 6.99 -8.14
CA GLY A 146 4.86 6.50 -9.52
C GLY A 146 6.12 5.76 -9.97
N HIS A 147 7.27 6.03 -9.35
CA HIS A 147 8.55 5.38 -9.63
C HIS A 147 8.92 4.30 -8.60
N ASP A 148 8.07 4.04 -7.61
CA ASP A 148 8.32 3.04 -6.58
C ASP A 148 8.29 1.61 -7.15
N LYS A 149 9.11 0.72 -6.58
CA LYS A 149 9.30 -0.65 -7.09
C LYS A 149 8.31 -1.65 -6.53
N TYR A 150 7.45 -1.29 -5.58
CA TYR A 150 6.51 -2.19 -4.93
C TYR A 150 5.72 -3.05 -5.92
N ASN A 151 5.13 -2.44 -6.95
CA ASN A 151 4.33 -3.17 -7.94
C ASN A 151 5.15 -4.24 -8.69
N ALA A 152 6.44 -3.98 -8.94
CA ALA A 152 7.32 -4.96 -9.55
C ALA A 152 7.60 -6.15 -8.62
N TYR A 153 7.82 -5.89 -7.32
CA TYR A 153 8.01 -6.94 -6.31
C TYR A 153 6.75 -7.78 -6.09
N ALA A 154 5.61 -7.12 -5.93
CA ALA A 154 4.31 -7.79 -5.78
C ALA A 154 3.97 -8.62 -7.03
N LYS A 155 4.22 -8.10 -8.24
CA LYS A 155 4.04 -8.85 -9.49
C LYS A 155 4.96 -10.06 -9.57
N LYS A 156 6.25 -9.90 -9.24
CA LYS A 156 7.21 -11.01 -9.23
C LYS A 156 6.76 -12.13 -8.29
N PHE A 157 6.31 -11.78 -7.08
CA PHE A 157 5.73 -12.74 -6.14
C PHE A 157 4.48 -13.43 -6.73
N ASN A 158 3.55 -12.65 -7.30
CA ASN A 158 2.34 -13.19 -7.92
C ASN A 158 2.64 -14.12 -9.10
N ASP A 159 3.71 -13.87 -9.86
CA ASP A 159 4.15 -14.73 -10.95
C ASP A 159 4.80 -16.01 -10.41
N THR A 160 5.56 -15.95 -9.31
CA THR A 160 6.04 -17.13 -8.58
C THR A 160 4.87 -18.02 -8.15
N LEU A 161 3.79 -17.45 -7.60
CA LEU A 161 2.60 -18.22 -7.22
C LEU A 161 1.91 -18.93 -8.39
N LYS A 162 2.15 -18.53 -9.65
CA LYS A 162 1.57 -19.17 -10.84
C LYS A 162 2.41 -20.33 -11.38
N GLN A 163 3.66 -20.45 -10.95
CA GLN A 163 4.60 -21.48 -11.44
C GLN A 163 4.52 -22.77 -10.62
N PHE A 164 4.85 -23.91 -11.24
CA PHE A 164 4.95 -25.19 -10.53
C PHE A 164 6.25 -25.23 -9.69
N PRO A 165 6.23 -25.73 -8.44
CA PRO A 165 5.09 -26.32 -7.72
C PRO A 165 4.23 -25.32 -6.91
N ALA A 166 4.60 -24.04 -6.87
CA ALA A 166 3.97 -23.02 -6.04
C ALA A 166 2.47 -22.81 -6.32
N ASN A 167 2.01 -22.99 -7.56
CA ASN A 167 0.60 -22.87 -7.95
C ASN A 167 -0.34 -23.91 -7.32
N ILE A 168 0.18 -25.06 -6.92
CA ILE A 168 -0.55 -26.10 -6.18
C ILE A 168 -0.39 -25.84 -4.69
N LEU A 169 0.86 -25.65 -4.26
CA LEU A 169 1.18 -25.50 -2.84
C LEU A 169 0.50 -24.26 -2.23
N SER A 170 0.52 -23.12 -2.91
CA SER A 170 -0.13 -21.89 -2.44
C SER A 170 -1.63 -22.05 -2.18
N LYS A 171 -2.34 -22.84 -3.00
CA LYS A 171 -3.75 -23.16 -2.80
C LYS A 171 -3.98 -24.05 -1.58
N LEU A 172 -3.11 -25.05 -1.38
CA LEU A 172 -3.17 -25.96 -0.23
C LEU A 172 -2.77 -25.27 1.08
N THR A 173 -1.90 -24.26 1.00
CA THR A 173 -1.40 -23.49 2.16
C THR A 173 -2.06 -22.13 2.31
N PHE A 174 -3.11 -21.84 1.55
CA PHE A 174 -3.90 -20.59 1.55
C PHE A 174 -3.10 -19.29 1.38
N VAL A 175 -1.95 -19.35 0.71
CA VAL A 175 -1.16 -18.15 0.41
C VAL A 175 -1.77 -17.46 -0.81
N LYS A 176 -2.15 -16.19 -0.64
CA LYS A 176 -2.83 -15.40 -1.65
C LYS A 176 -1.84 -14.50 -2.41
N PRO A 177 -2.16 -14.14 -3.67
CA PRO A 177 -1.41 -13.10 -4.37
C PRO A 177 -1.51 -11.76 -3.63
N LEU A 178 -0.50 -10.93 -3.80
CA LEU A 178 -0.46 -9.56 -3.33
C LEU A 178 -1.26 -8.64 -4.24
N GLU A 179 -1.97 -7.69 -3.64
CA GLU A 179 -2.56 -6.59 -4.38
C GLU A 179 -1.47 -5.67 -4.94
N LEU A 180 -1.77 -5.02 -6.07
CA LEU A 180 -0.92 -4.00 -6.64
C LEU A 180 -1.45 -2.61 -6.22
N PHE A 181 -0.55 -1.64 -6.12
CA PHE A 181 -0.88 -0.23 -5.96
C PHE A 181 -1.15 0.39 -7.34
N GLN A 182 -2.33 0.12 -7.90
CA GLN A 182 -2.83 0.61 -9.20
C GLN A 182 -4.30 0.27 -9.33
#